data_AF-W0JIB1-F1
#
_entry.id   AF-W0JIB1-F1
#
_cell.length_a   1.000
_cell.length_b   1.000
_cell.length_c   1.000
_cell.angle_alpha   90.00
_cell.angle_beta   90.00
_cell.angle_gamma   90.00
#
_symmetry.space_group_name_H-M   'P 1'
#
loop_
_entity.id
_entity.type
_entity.pdbx_description
1 polymer ?
#
loop_
_entity_poly.entity_id
_entity_poly.type
_entity_poly.pdbx_seq_one_letter_code
_entity_poly.pdbx_strand_id
1 'polypeptide(L)'
;MIRYVLAVLLTVGLLALSIPAVNLAGEIQTERQLETEVTDLETAAVSLFETEEVSHDGAPAPRRAVTLEFPESSMTTVPVDSFEVERIHDDTSVVSYAAEGRNERQQSIAAPIVSEDPTRNESVDLGSGSGERTVVLRLEADSDGDPVVTVDQA
;
A
#
# COMPACT_ATOMS: atom_id res chain seq x y z
N MET A 1 -38.12 21.63 33.54
CA MET A 1 -37.83 21.41 32.11
C MET A 1 -36.48 21.94 31.67
N ILE A 2 -36.06 23.14 32.11
CA ILE A 2 -34.78 23.74 31.69
C ILE A 2 -33.55 22.84 31.96
N ARG A 3 -33.56 22.08 33.07
CA ARG A 3 -32.50 21.10 33.41
C ARG A 3 -32.34 20.00 32.36
N TYR A 4 -33.43 19.53 31.76
CA TYR A 4 -33.38 18.49 30.71
C TYR A 4 -32.90 19.08 29.39
N VAL A 5 -33.35 20.29 29.05
CA VAL A 5 -32.87 21.00 27.85
C VAL A 5 -31.36 21.25 27.93
N LEU A 6 -30.87 21.69 29.09
CA LEU A 6 -29.46 21.96 29.31
C LEU A 6 -28.63 20.67 29.26
N ALA A 7 -29.14 19.57 29.81
CA ALA A 7 -28.50 18.26 29.70
C ALA A 7 -28.42 17.78 28.24
N VAL A 8 -29.51 17.88 27.46
CA VAL A 8 -29.51 17.51 26.04
C VAL A 8 -28.53 18.35 25.24
N LEU A 9 -28.53 19.68 25.42
CA LEU A 9 -27.59 20.58 24.74
C LEU A 9 -26.14 20.28 25.10
N LEU A 10 -25.86 19.98 26.37
CA LEU A 10 -24.52 19.60 26.81
C LEU A 10 -24.08 18.27 26.19
N THR A 11 -24.99 17.28 26.08
CA THR A 11 -24.69 15.98 25.48
C THR A 11 -24.40 16.14 23.98
N VAL A 12 -25.21 16.92 23.25
CA VAL A 12 -24.99 17.22 21.83
C VAL A 12 -23.69 18.01 21.64
N GLY A 13 -23.39 18.97 22.52
CA GLY A 13 -22.14 19.73 22.48
C GLY A 13 -20.91 18.83 22.68
N LEU A 14 -20.98 17.88 23.62
CA LEU A 14 -19.91 16.90 23.82
C LEU A 14 -19.74 15.97 22.62
N LEU A 15 -20.84 15.47 22.05
CA LEU A 15 -20.80 14.62 20.85
C LEU A 15 -20.21 15.36 19.64
N ALA A 16 -20.59 16.62 19.43
CA ALA A 16 -20.06 17.45 18.35
C ALA A 16 -18.54 17.67 18.46
N LEU A 17 -18.01 17.72 19.69
CA LEU A 17 -16.58 17.84 19.95
C LEU A 17 -15.82 16.51 19.81
N SER A 18 -16.48 15.35 19.91
CA SER A 18 -15.83 14.04 19.80
C SER A 18 -15.59 13.58 18.36
N ILE A 19 -16.45 13.98 17.41
CA ILE A 19 -16.36 13.54 16.01
C ILE A 19 -14.99 13.84 15.36
N PRO A 20 -14.42 15.07 15.47
CA PRO A 20 -13.14 15.38 14.84
C PRO A 20 -11.97 14.55 15.39
N ALA A 21 -12.02 14.21 16.68
CA ALA A 21 -10.97 13.40 17.32
C ALA A 21 -10.98 11.95 16.84
N VAL A 22 -12.16 11.41 16.53
CA VAL A 22 -12.31 10.05 16.00
C VAL A 22 -11.79 9.97 14.57
N ASN A 23 -12.08 10.97 13.73
CA ASN A 23 -11.57 11.01 12.35
C ASN A 23 -10.03 11.02 12.32
N LEU A 24 -9.39 11.88 13.12
CA LEU A 24 -7.94 11.95 13.22
C LEU A 24 -7.31 10.63 13.69
N ALA A 25 -7.98 9.93 14.63
CA ALA A 25 -7.51 8.64 15.09
C ALA A 25 -7.57 7.58 13.98
N GLY A 26 -8.59 7.62 13.12
CA GLY A 26 -8.73 6.69 12.00
C GLY A 26 -7.74 6.95 10.87
N GLU A 27 -7.45 8.22 10.57
CA GLU A 27 -6.40 8.59 9.62
C GLU A 27 -5.03 8.04 10.04
N ILE A 28 -4.64 8.24 11.30
CA ILE A 28 -3.34 7.78 11.83
C ILE A 28 -3.26 6.25 11.86
N GLN A 29 -4.36 5.57 12.18
CA GLN A 29 -4.39 4.11 12.20
C GLN A 29 -4.22 3.53 10.79
N THR A 30 -4.87 4.14 9.80
CA THR A 30 -4.76 3.75 8.39
C THR A 30 -3.34 3.94 7.88
N GLU A 31 -2.71 5.08 8.19
CA GLU A 31 -1.32 5.38 7.80
C GLU A 31 -0.34 4.32 8.36
N ARG A 32 -0.48 3.93 9.63
CA ARG A 32 0.36 2.88 10.24
C ARG A 32 0.16 1.50 9.62
N GLN A 33 -1.08 1.18 9.22
CA GLN A 33 -1.36 -0.07 8.54
C GLN A 33 -0.68 -0.09 7.17
N LEU A 34 -0.84 0.98 6.37
CA LEU A 34 -0.16 1.12 5.09
C LEU A 34 1.37 1.03 5.20
N GLU A 35 1.97 1.64 6.23
CA GLU A 35 3.41 1.50 6.52
C GLU A 35 3.83 0.03 6.73
N THR A 36 2.96 -0.78 7.35
CA THR A 36 3.21 -2.21 7.59
C THR A 36 3.11 -2.98 6.27
N GLU A 37 2.07 -2.73 5.47
CA GLU A 37 1.88 -3.37 4.16
C GLU A 37 3.06 -3.07 3.21
N VAL A 38 3.55 -1.82 3.19
CA VAL A 38 4.73 -1.44 2.39
C VAL A 38 5.98 -2.17 2.86
N THR A 39 6.16 -2.35 4.18
CA THR A 39 7.30 -3.07 4.74
C THR A 39 7.27 -4.55 4.37
N ASP A 40 6.10 -5.17 4.36
CA ASP A 40 5.93 -6.56 3.96
C ASP A 40 6.18 -6.76 2.45
N LEU A 41 5.70 -5.82 1.63
CA LEU A 41 6.00 -5.76 0.20
C LEU A 41 7.50 -5.61 -0.06
N GLU A 42 8.16 -4.66 0.60
CA GLU A 42 9.60 -4.43 0.52
C GLU A 42 10.37 -5.71 0.88
N THR A 43 10.03 -6.33 2.01
CA THR A 43 10.67 -7.57 2.46
C THR A 43 10.51 -8.70 1.43
N ALA A 44 9.32 -8.84 0.84
CA ALA A 44 9.05 -9.86 -0.18
C ALA A 44 9.80 -9.59 -1.49
N ALA A 45 9.83 -8.33 -1.95
CA ALA A 45 10.50 -7.92 -3.17
C ALA A 45 12.03 -8.02 -3.05
N VAL A 46 12.61 -7.50 -1.96
CA VAL A 46 14.05 -7.60 -1.66
C VAL A 46 14.45 -9.05 -1.48
N SER A 47 13.66 -9.87 -0.77
CA SER A 47 13.94 -11.29 -0.62
C SER A 47 13.96 -12.01 -1.98
N LEU A 48 13.06 -11.68 -2.90
CA LEU A 48 13.09 -12.24 -4.25
C LEU A 48 14.32 -11.77 -5.02
N PHE A 49 14.61 -10.47 -4.99
CA PHE A 49 15.69 -9.85 -5.76
C PHE A 49 17.09 -10.26 -5.29
N GLU A 50 17.33 -10.31 -3.97
CA GLU A 50 18.65 -10.60 -3.40
C GLU A 50 18.93 -12.09 -3.19
N THR A 51 17.89 -12.91 -3.00
CA THR A 51 18.06 -14.33 -2.62
C THR A 51 17.81 -15.29 -3.77
N GLU A 52 16.92 -14.96 -4.71
CA GLU A 52 16.58 -15.85 -5.83
C GLU A 52 17.39 -15.50 -7.08
N GLU A 53 17.67 -16.51 -7.90
CA GLU A 53 18.30 -16.32 -9.21
C GLU A 53 17.24 -16.29 -10.30
N VAL A 54 17.43 -15.42 -11.31
CA VAL A 54 16.59 -15.40 -12.50
C VAL A 54 16.61 -16.77 -13.15
N SER A 55 15.42 -17.30 -13.43
CA SER A 55 15.28 -18.61 -14.06
C SER A 55 15.91 -18.61 -15.45
N HIS A 56 16.74 -19.63 -15.71
CA HIS A 56 17.28 -19.85 -17.05
C HIS A 56 16.17 -20.32 -18.00
N ASP A 57 16.31 -20.01 -19.29
CA ASP A 57 15.33 -20.25 -20.35
C ASP A 57 14.56 -21.58 -20.21
N GLY A 58 13.25 -21.46 -19.95
CA GLY A 58 12.31 -22.58 -19.87
C GLY A 58 11.98 -23.06 -18.46
N ALA A 59 12.64 -22.56 -17.42
CA ALA A 59 12.23 -22.76 -16.02
C ALA A 59 11.22 -21.69 -15.58
N PRO A 60 10.22 -22.03 -14.73
CA PRO A 60 9.28 -21.04 -14.22
C PRO A 60 9.96 -20.05 -13.28
N ALA A 61 9.74 -18.76 -13.53
CA ALA A 61 10.28 -17.66 -12.71
C ALA A 61 9.96 -17.84 -11.21
N PRO A 62 10.90 -17.51 -10.30
CA PRO A 62 10.62 -17.41 -8.88
C PRO A 62 9.46 -16.45 -8.66
N ARG A 63 8.49 -16.87 -7.84
CA ARG A 63 7.28 -16.09 -7.58
C ARG A 63 6.91 -16.10 -6.11
N ARG A 64 6.36 -14.98 -5.63
CA ARG A 64 5.86 -14.84 -4.27
C ARG A 64 4.53 -14.10 -4.29
N ALA A 65 3.52 -14.69 -3.66
CA ALA A 65 2.25 -14.01 -3.45
C ALA A 65 2.34 -13.19 -2.15
N VAL A 66 1.94 -11.93 -2.23
CA VAL A 66 1.78 -11.03 -1.09
C VAL A 66 0.33 -10.59 -1.05
N THR A 67 -0.31 -10.72 0.10
CA THR A 67 -1.66 -10.18 0.30
C THR A 67 -1.51 -8.85 1.01
N LEU A 68 -2.01 -7.80 0.36
CA LEU A 68 -2.08 -6.45 0.91
C LEU A 68 -3.45 -6.27 1.55
N GLU A 69 -3.49 -5.89 2.82
CA GLU A 69 -4.73 -5.64 3.56
C GLU A 69 -5.06 -4.14 3.61
N PHE A 70 -5.97 -3.69 2.73
CA PHE A 70 -6.46 -2.33 2.79
C PHE A 70 -7.62 -2.21 3.78
N PRO A 71 -7.53 -1.30 4.77
CA PRO A 71 -8.55 -1.21 5.80
C PRO A 71 -9.94 -0.88 5.24
N GLU A 72 -10.96 -1.56 5.79
CA GLU A 72 -12.36 -1.24 5.52
C GLU A 72 -12.77 0.09 6.16
N SER A 73 -13.54 0.89 5.42
CA SER A 73 -14.11 2.14 5.91
C SER A 73 -14.96 1.87 7.16
N SER A 74 -14.53 2.40 8.30
CA SER A 74 -15.18 2.17 9.59
C SER A 74 -15.26 3.47 10.39
N MET A 75 -15.91 3.44 11.57
CA MET A 75 -15.90 4.59 12.47
C MET A 75 -14.49 4.96 12.95
N THR A 76 -13.51 4.07 12.82
CA THR A 76 -12.14 4.24 13.32
C THR A 76 -11.08 4.04 12.25
N THR A 77 -11.46 3.97 10.97
CA THR A 77 -10.52 3.74 9.86
C THR A 77 -11.04 4.41 8.60
N VAL A 78 -10.14 5.04 7.85
CA VAL A 78 -10.48 5.73 6.59
C VAL A 78 -10.02 4.87 5.42
N PRO A 79 -10.67 4.96 4.25
CA PRO A 79 -10.23 4.23 3.07
C PRO A 79 -8.89 4.76 2.56
N VAL A 80 -8.23 3.95 1.74
CA VAL A 80 -7.01 4.30 1.02
C VAL A 80 -7.40 5.11 -0.21
N ASP A 81 -6.73 6.25 -0.42
CA ASP A 81 -6.95 7.12 -1.58
C ASP A 81 -6.11 6.68 -2.78
N SER A 82 -4.83 6.35 -2.54
CA SER A 82 -3.91 5.86 -3.57
C SER A 82 -2.85 4.93 -2.98
N PHE A 83 -2.42 3.95 -3.77
CA PHE A 83 -1.25 3.12 -3.52
C PHE A 83 -0.59 2.76 -4.85
N GLU A 84 0.52 3.40 -5.16
CA GLU A 84 1.23 3.28 -6.44
C GLU A 84 2.70 2.93 -6.21
N VAL A 85 3.28 2.12 -7.10
CA VAL A 85 4.71 1.78 -7.10
C VAL A 85 5.33 2.23 -8.41
N GLU A 86 6.41 3.00 -8.34
CA GLU A 86 7.14 3.48 -9.51
C GLU A 86 8.63 3.14 -9.38
N ARG A 87 9.22 2.52 -10.42
CA ARG A 87 10.67 2.31 -10.46
C ARG A 87 11.36 3.60 -10.91
N ILE A 88 12.21 4.12 -10.03
CA ILE A 88 12.94 5.37 -10.23
C ILE A 88 14.39 5.13 -10.71
N HIS A 89 14.98 3.98 -10.37
CA HIS A 89 16.35 3.59 -10.72
C HIS A 89 16.45 2.09 -11.03
N ASP A 90 17.63 1.66 -11.48
CA ASP A 90 17.85 0.29 -11.94
C ASP A 90 17.63 -0.76 -10.84
N ASP A 91 17.84 -0.39 -9.58
CA ASP A 91 17.74 -1.22 -8.38
C ASP A 91 16.74 -0.70 -7.33
N THR A 92 16.07 0.43 -7.60
CA THR A 92 15.27 1.14 -6.61
C THR A 92 13.90 1.56 -7.16
N SER A 93 12.87 1.33 -6.35
CA SER A 93 11.50 1.80 -6.59
C SER A 93 11.01 2.69 -5.46
N VAL A 94 10.00 3.49 -5.71
CA VAL A 94 9.30 4.31 -4.72
C VAL A 94 7.85 3.87 -4.67
N VAL A 95 7.35 3.63 -3.46
CA VAL A 95 5.94 3.43 -3.20
C VAL A 95 5.36 4.74 -2.70
N SER A 96 4.32 5.21 -3.38
CA SER A 96 3.53 6.39 -3.04
C SER A 96 2.17 5.94 -2.52
N TYR A 97 1.80 6.34 -1.31
CA TYR A 97 0.51 5.97 -0.72
C TYR A 97 -0.13 7.12 0.04
N ALA A 98 -1.46 7.17 0.04
CA ALA A 98 -2.25 8.17 0.75
C ALA A 98 -3.50 7.54 1.39
N ALA A 99 -3.77 7.90 2.65
CA ALA A 99 -5.06 7.68 3.28
C ALA A 99 -6.01 8.86 2.97
N GLU A 100 -7.32 8.62 2.89
CA GLU A 100 -8.29 9.68 2.62
C GLU A 100 -8.16 10.83 3.65
N GLY A 101 -7.97 12.05 3.17
CA GLY A 101 -7.79 13.26 4.01
C GLY A 101 -6.35 13.51 4.48
N ARG A 102 -5.38 12.68 4.09
CA ARG A 102 -3.95 12.84 4.40
C ARG A 102 -3.14 13.21 3.18
N ASN A 103 -1.93 13.71 3.42
CA ASN A 103 -0.96 13.93 2.35
C ASN A 103 -0.35 12.61 1.91
N GLU A 104 0.00 12.53 0.63
CA GLU A 104 0.78 11.44 0.08
C GLU A 104 2.11 11.25 0.83
N ARG A 105 2.44 9.99 1.08
CA ARG A 105 3.71 9.53 1.65
C ARG A 105 4.45 8.73 0.61
N GLN A 106 5.78 8.82 0.66
CA GLN A 106 6.66 8.11 -0.24
C GLN A 106 7.68 7.31 0.57
N GLN A 107 7.90 6.06 0.18
CA GLN A 107 8.91 5.18 0.76
C GLN A 107 9.70 4.50 -0.36
N SER A 108 11.03 4.54 -0.26
CA SER A 108 11.91 3.84 -1.19
C SER A 108 11.98 2.35 -0.86
N ILE A 109 11.92 1.51 -1.87
CA ILE A 109 12.15 0.07 -1.83
C ILE A 109 13.42 -0.24 -2.60
N ALA A 110 14.34 -0.97 -1.98
CA ALA A 110 15.60 -1.43 -2.57
C ALA A 110 15.42 -2.65 -3.49
N ALA A 111 14.42 -2.59 -4.37
CA ALA A 111 14.17 -3.59 -5.40
C ALA A 111 13.55 -2.89 -6.62
N PRO A 112 13.92 -3.29 -7.85
CA PRO A 112 13.31 -2.78 -9.08
C PRO A 112 11.97 -3.45 -9.33
N ILE A 113 10.88 -2.72 -9.10
CA ILE A 113 9.50 -3.21 -9.22
C ILE A 113 8.86 -2.55 -10.43
N VAL A 114 8.34 -3.37 -11.34
CA VAL A 114 7.65 -2.92 -12.56
C VAL A 114 6.30 -3.61 -12.71
N SER A 115 5.44 -3.05 -13.56
CA SER A 115 4.17 -3.66 -13.95
C SER A 115 4.39 -4.99 -14.71
N GLU A 116 3.29 -5.65 -15.08
CA GLU A 116 3.25 -6.98 -15.70
C GLU A 116 4.26 -7.21 -16.85
N ASP A 117 4.67 -6.14 -17.55
CA ASP A 117 5.68 -6.16 -18.61
C ASP A 117 7.08 -5.75 -18.08
N PRO A 118 8.04 -6.69 -17.96
CA PRO A 118 9.39 -6.40 -17.45
C PRO A 118 10.19 -5.44 -18.34
N THR A 119 9.76 -5.21 -19.58
CA THR A 119 10.45 -4.34 -20.54
C THR A 119 9.98 -2.88 -20.48
N ARG A 120 8.92 -2.60 -19.74
CA ARG A 120 8.36 -1.25 -19.60
C ARG A 120 8.51 -0.76 -18.17
N ASN A 121 9.08 0.43 -18.02
CA ASN A 121 9.08 1.13 -16.75
C ASN A 121 7.71 1.82 -16.52
N GLU A 122 6.67 1.01 -16.34
CA GLU A 122 5.32 1.48 -16.05
C GLU A 122 5.03 1.35 -14.56
N SER A 123 4.43 2.39 -13.98
CA SER A 123 4.02 2.37 -12.58
C SER A 123 2.88 1.39 -12.35
N VAL A 124 2.85 0.81 -11.15
CA VAL A 124 1.86 -0.18 -10.73
C VAL A 124 0.90 0.48 -9.75
N ASP A 125 -0.32 0.72 -10.21
CA ASP A 125 -1.43 1.12 -9.33
C ASP A 125 -1.99 -0.13 -8.64
N LEU A 126 -1.68 -0.29 -7.36
CA LEU A 126 -2.20 -1.37 -6.51
C LEU A 126 -3.62 -1.06 -6.00
N GLY A 127 -4.11 0.14 -6.32
CA GLY A 127 -5.48 0.56 -6.27
C GLY A 127 -5.83 1.44 -5.08
N SER A 128 -7.10 1.83 -5.04
CA SER A 128 -7.71 2.67 -4.02
C SER A 128 -8.93 1.99 -3.39
N GLY A 129 -9.30 2.39 -2.18
CA GLY A 129 -10.44 1.85 -1.43
C GLY A 129 -10.04 0.90 -0.30
N SER A 130 -10.77 -0.20 -0.16
CA SER A 130 -10.67 -1.14 0.97
C SER A 130 -10.75 -2.60 0.54
N GLY A 131 -10.25 -3.50 1.38
CA GLY A 131 -10.31 -4.95 1.20
C GLY A 131 -8.93 -5.58 0.99
N GLU A 132 -8.91 -6.91 0.92
CA GLU A 132 -7.70 -7.68 0.65
C GLU A 132 -7.41 -7.67 -0.86
N ARG A 133 -6.14 -7.46 -1.22
CA ARG A 133 -5.66 -7.65 -2.59
C ARG A 133 -4.44 -8.54 -2.60
N THR A 134 -4.50 -9.61 -3.37
CA THR A 134 -3.33 -10.46 -3.57
C THR A 134 -2.59 -10.02 -4.81
N VAL A 135 -1.30 -9.73 -4.65
CA VAL A 135 -0.38 -9.45 -5.73
C VAL A 135 0.63 -10.59 -5.84
N VAL A 136 1.01 -10.92 -7.06
CA VAL A 136 2.03 -11.91 -7.35
C VAL A 136 3.27 -11.18 -7.85
N LEU A 137 4.33 -11.27 -7.07
CA LEU A 137 5.66 -10.82 -7.44
C LEU A 137 6.34 -11.94 -8.24
N ARG A 138 6.96 -11.61 -9.38
CA ARG A 138 7.79 -12.55 -10.15
C ARG A 138 9.14 -11.92 -10.44
N LEU A 139 10.20 -12.72 -10.37
CA LEU A 139 11.54 -12.27 -10.76
C LEU A 139 11.80 -12.64 -12.23
N GLU A 140 11.87 -11.63 -13.09
CA GLU A 140 12.06 -11.77 -14.54
C GLU A 140 13.29 -10.96 -15.00
N ALA A 141 13.73 -11.15 -16.24
CA ALA A 141 14.78 -10.34 -16.84
C ALA A 141 14.15 -9.23 -17.70
N ASP A 142 14.69 -8.03 -17.63
CA ASP A 142 14.28 -6.93 -18.51
C ASP A 142 14.91 -7.04 -19.92
N SER A 143 14.78 -5.97 -20.71
CA SER A 143 15.31 -5.91 -22.09
C SER A 143 16.83 -6.00 -22.17
N ASP A 144 17.53 -5.59 -21.11
CA ASP A 144 18.99 -5.57 -21.00
C ASP A 144 19.52 -6.87 -20.33
N GLY A 145 18.61 -7.72 -19.84
CA GLY A 145 18.92 -8.98 -19.16
C GLY A 145 19.11 -8.82 -17.66
N ASP A 146 18.79 -7.65 -17.11
CA ASP A 146 18.91 -7.37 -15.68
C ASP A 146 17.69 -7.88 -14.91
N PRO A 147 17.88 -8.38 -13.67
CA PRO A 147 16.79 -8.86 -12.83
C PRO A 147 15.81 -7.73 -12.48
N VAL A 148 14.52 -7.95 -12.73
CA VAL A 148 13.43 -7.05 -12.35
C VAL A 148 12.29 -7.83 -11.70
N VAL A 149 11.63 -7.22 -10.73
CA VAL A 149 10.46 -7.79 -10.06
C VAL A 149 9.20 -7.29 -10.77
N THR A 150 8.47 -8.15 -11.45
CA THR A 150 7.17 -7.82 -12.04
C THR A 150 6.05 -8.05 -11.02
N VAL A 151 5.04 -7.20 -11.05
CA VAL A 151 3.84 -7.29 -10.20
C VAL A 151 2.63 -7.59 -11.06
N ASP A 152 1.84 -8.57 -10.64
CA ASP A 152 0.60 -8.99 -11.29
C ASP A 152 -0.51 -9.07 -10.25
N GLN A 153 -1.68 -8.49 -10.54
CA GLN A 153 -2.83 -8.53 -9.63
C GLN A 153 -3.62 -9.82 -9.87
N ALA A 154 -3.77 -10.64 -8.82
CA ALA A 154 -4.41 -11.97 -8.88
C ALA A 154 -5.95 -11.92 -8.93
#